data_AF-A0A098Y9T3-F1
#
_entry.id   AF-A0A098Y9T3-F1
#
_cell.length_a   1.000
_cell.length_b   1.000
_cell.length_c   1.000
_cell.angle_alpha   90.00
_cell.angle_beta   90.00
_cell.angle_gamma   90.00
#
_symmetry.space_group_name_H-M   'P 1'
#
loop_
_entity.id
_entity.type
_entity.pdbx_description
1 polymer ?
#
loop_
_entity_poly.entity_id
_entity_poly.type
_entity_poly.pdbx_seq_one_letter_code
_entity_poly.pdbx_strand_id
1 'polypeptide(L)'
;MDATSPRTGPAQTDDDPRWAEAVSVLHGAPSSTAERLLRRSRLLRWSWALAGMLLAVAAGVLLAVLAGASLVPDPGSSGGWVVAGLVVQGAGLAVMIGYLVVAWRIGLFRIAWWQRQPTNVLSRGQRRGLLAQVRGRAEVDPARLPLARDLAQRLVLQQHQALLVVGVVLQQLGRTIGAPTQLNEVITVLVGGGLVVAAVLMRREAGRAERFLADHPDPGSPV
;
A
#
# COMPACT_ATOMS: atom_id res chain seq x y z
N MET A 1 -51.89 -3.10 -26.03
CA MET A 1 -51.02 -2.27 -25.17
C MET A 1 -50.04 -3.21 -24.51
N ASP A 2 -48.93 -3.50 -25.17
CA ASP A 2 -47.94 -4.49 -24.73
C ASP A 2 -46.76 -3.79 -24.07
N ALA A 3 -46.56 -4.06 -22.77
CA ALA A 3 -45.53 -3.45 -21.94
C ALA A 3 -44.66 -4.51 -21.22
N THR A 4 -44.30 -5.57 -21.93
CA THR A 4 -43.34 -6.59 -21.46
C THR A 4 -42.18 -6.72 -22.45
N SER A 5 -41.41 -5.66 -22.62
CA SER A 5 -40.04 -5.81 -23.14
C SER A 5 -39.18 -6.36 -21.99
N PRO A 6 -38.65 -7.59 -22.10
CA PRO A 6 -37.63 -8.05 -21.18
C PRO A 6 -36.45 -7.09 -21.34
N ARG A 7 -36.15 -6.37 -20.26
CA ARG A 7 -34.96 -5.53 -20.17
C ARG A 7 -33.78 -6.48 -20.15
N THR A 8 -33.32 -6.89 -21.33
CA THR A 8 -32.05 -7.59 -21.53
C THR A 8 -30.97 -6.67 -21.01
N GLY A 9 -30.53 -6.92 -19.77
CA GLY A 9 -29.52 -6.12 -19.08
C GLY A 9 -28.25 -6.10 -19.91
N PRO A 10 -27.84 -4.94 -20.47
CA PRO A 10 -26.64 -4.84 -21.26
C PRO A 10 -25.44 -4.73 -20.31
N ALA A 11 -24.86 -5.86 -19.87
CA ALA A 11 -23.55 -5.87 -19.20
C ALA A 11 -22.93 -7.26 -18.96
N GLN A 12 -23.72 -8.35 -18.93
CA GLN A 12 -23.22 -9.60 -18.35
C GLN A 12 -22.28 -10.40 -19.26
N THR A 13 -22.24 -10.12 -20.56
CA THR A 13 -21.46 -10.90 -21.55
C THR A 13 -20.05 -10.38 -21.84
N ASP A 14 -19.70 -9.15 -21.45
CA ASP A 14 -18.37 -8.55 -21.75
C ASP A 14 -17.38 -8.61 -20.55
N ASP A 15 -17.83 -9.16 -19.41
CA ASP A 15 -17.01 -9.25 -18.19
C ASP A 15 -16.12 -10.50 -18.16
N ASP A 16 -16.54 -11.61 -18.76
CA ASP A 16 -15.80 -12.88 -18.82
C ASP A 16 -14.40 -12.82 -19.44
N PRO A 17 -14.13 -12.10 -20.54
CA PRO A 17 -12.78 -12.11 -21.13
C PRO A 17 -11.72 -11.51 -20.19
N ARG A 18 -12.08 -10.52 -19.37
CA ARG A 18 -11.15 -9.91 -18.39
C ARG A 18 -10.83 -10.83 -17.22
N TRP A 19 -11.79 -11.66 -16.82
CA TRP A 19 -11.58 -12.68 -15.79
C TRP A 19 -10.63 -13.77 -16.28
N ALA A 20 -10.88 -14.31 -17.47
CA ALA A 20 -9.99 -15.29 -18.10
C ALA A 20 -8.57 -14.74 -18.27
N GLU A 21 -8.45 -13.47 -18.65
CA GLU A 21 -7.16 -12.78 -18.78
C GLU A 21 -6.45 -12.56 -17.42
N ALA A 22 -7.19 -12.22 -16.37
CA ALA A 22 -6.61 -12.14 -15.02
C ALA A 22 -6.11 -13.52 -14.54
N VAL A 23 -6.88 -14.59 -14.80
CA VAL A 23 -6.47 -15.96 -14.49
C VAL A 23 -5.24 -16.37 -15.30
N SER A 24 -5.14 -16.02 -16.57
CA SER A 24 -3.96 -16.35 -17.39
C SER A 24 -2.69 -15.64 -16.91
N VAL A 25 -2.81 -14.37 -16.47
CA VAL A 25 -1.72 -13.63 -15.83
C VAL A 25 -1.28 -14.29 -14.52
N LEU A 26 -2.22 -14.80 -13.73
CA LEU A 26 -1.93 -15.53 -12.49
C LEU A 26 -1.12 -16.81 -12.76
N HIS A 27 -1.45 -17.54 -13.82
CA HIS A 27 -0.75 -18.76 -14.24
C HIS A 27 0.56 -18.49 -15.00
N GLY A 28 0.99 -17.23 -15.14
CA GLY A 28 2.24 -16.88 -15.82
C GLY A 28 2.18 -16.94 -17.35
N ALA A 29 0.99 -17.05 -17.94
CA ALA A 29 0.76 -17.06 -19.39
C ALA A 29 -0.03 -15.81 -19.86
N PRO A 30 0.56 -14.60 -19.74
CA PRO A 30 -0.13 -13.35 -20.03
C PRO A 30 -0.41 -13.20 -21.54
N SER A 31 -1.63 -12.78 -21.88
CA SER A 31 -1.98 -12.38 -23.25
C SER A 31 -1.26 -11.09 -23.66
N SER A 32 -1.15 -10.84 -24.96
CA SER A 32 -0.56 -9.60 -25.51
C SER A 32 -1.33 -8.33 -25.09
N THR A 33 -2.64 -8.45 -24.84
CA THR A 33 -3.50 -7.35 -24.35
C THR A 33 -3.20 -7.04 -22.88
N ALA A 34 -3.09 -8.06 -22.02
CA ALA A 34 -2.70 -7.91 -20.63
C ALA A 34 -1.32 -7.25 -20.49
N GLU A 35 -0.37 -7.62 -21.35
CA GLU A 35 0.97 -7.01 -21.33
C GLU A 35 0.93 -5.49 -21.53
N ARG A 36 0.10 -5.01 -22.49
CA ARG A 36 -0.02 -3.56 -22.76
C ARG A 36 -0.60 -2.82 -21.56
N LEU A 37 -1.66 -3.36 -20.95
CA LEU A 37 -2.28 -2.76 -19.76
C LEU A 37 -1.32 -2.73 -18.57
N LEU A 38 -0.57 -3.81 -18.36
CA LEU A 38 0.42 -3.90 -17.30
C LEU A 38 1.56 -2.91 -17.51
N ARG A 39 2.08 -2.75 -18.73
CA ARG A 39 3.12 -1.75 -19.06
C ARG A 39 2.65 -0.34 -18.74
N ARG A 40 1.44 0.04 -19.15
CA ARG A 40 0.86 1.36 -18.87
C ARG A 40 0.74 1.61 -17.36
N SER A 41 0.25 0.63 -16.60
CA SER A 41 0.15 0.74 -15.14
C SER A 41 1.51 0.85 -14.45
N ARG A 42 2.53 0.18 -15.01
CA ARG A 42 3.91 0.22 -14.50
C ARG A 42 4.49 1.60 -14.73
N LEU A 43 4.39 2.15 -15.95
CA LEU A 43 4.86 3.50 -16.27
C LEU A 43 4.23 4.56 -15.36
N LEU A 44 2.91 4.47 -15.11
CA LEU A 44 2.22 5.39 -14.21
C LEU A 44 2.74 5.29 -12.77
N ARG A 45 2.97 4.07 -12.27
CA ARG A 45 3.54 3.87 -10.93
C ARG A 45 4.97 4.42 -10.83
N TRP A 46 5.79 4.21 -11.87
CA TRP A 46 7.13 4.79 -11.93
C TRP A 46 7.12 6.31 -12.01
N SER A 47 6.20 6.92 -12.77
CA SER A 47 6.07 8.37 -12.82
C SER A 47 5.68 8.95 -11.46
N TRP A 48 4.76 8.31 -10.74
CA TRP A 48 4.40 8.71 -9.37
C TRP A 48 5.55 8.53 -8.38
N ALA A 49 6.28 7.41 -8.47
CA ALA A 49 7.44 7.17 -7.62
C ALA A 49 8.56 8.18 -7.87
N LEU A 50 8.85 8.50 -9.14
CA LEU A 50 9.82 9.52 -9.52
C LEU A 50 9.39 10.91 -9.04
N ALA A 51 8.12 11.27 -9.23
CA ALA A 51 7.57 12.54 -8.73
C ALA A 51 7.69 12.64 -7.21
N GLY A 52 7.38 11.57 -6.47
CA GLY A 52 7.54 11.50 -5.02
C GLY A 52 9.01 11.63 -4.59
N MET A 53 9.94 10.98 -5.30
CA MET A 53 11.38 11.10 -5.04
C MET A 53 11.88 12.53 -5.27
N LEU A 54 11.50 13.16 -6.39
CA LEU A 54 11.86 14.54 -6.69
C LEU A 54 11.29 15.51 -5.65
N LEU A 55 10.06 15.29 -5.21
CA LEU A 55 9.44 16.08 -4.14
C LEU A 55 10.19 15.93 -2.81
N ALA A 56 10.61 14.71 -2.46
CA ALA A 56 11.40 14.45 -1.26
C ALA A 56 12.79 15.12 -1.31
N VAL A 57 13.46 15.08 -2.47
CA VAL A 57 14.74 15.77 -2.68
C VAL A 57 14.57 17.28 -2.59
N ALA A 58 13.56 17.84 -3.25
CA ALA A 58 13.27 19.28 -3.20
C ALA A 58 12.94 19.73 -1.76
N ALA A 59 12.16 18.94 -1.02
CA ALA A 59 11.89 19.19 0.39
C ALA A 59 13.17 19.13 1.24
N GLY A 60 14.05 18.15 1.00
CA GLY A 60 15.35 18.04 1.67
C GLY A 60 16.24 19.26 1.44
N VAL A 61 16.34 19.73 0.18
CA VAL A 61 17.10 20.94 -0.18
C VAL A 61 16.50 22.18 0.49
N LEU A 62 15.18 22.34 0.44
CA LEU A 62 14.49 23.45 1.09
C LEU A 62 14.77 23.47 2.60
N LEU A 63 14.70 22.31 3.26
CA LEU A 63 15.02 22.18 4.67
C LEU A 63 16.48 22.50 4.97
N ALA A 64 17.42 22.08 4.13
CA ALA A 64 18.83 22.40 4.29
C ALA A 64 19.11 23.91 4.16
N VAL A 65 18.46 24.58 3.19
CA VAL A 65 18.57 26.04 3.02
C VAL A 65 17.98 26.78 4.21
N LEU A 66 16.81 26.37 4.69
CA LEU A 66 16.17 26.97 5.87
C LEU A 66 16.96 26.70 7.16
N ALA A 67 17.55 25.52 7.31
CA ALA A 67 18.38 25.17 8.46
C ALA A 67 19.72 25.92 8.45
N GLY A 68 20.30 26.18 7.27
CA GLY A 68 21.54 26.92 7.06
C GLY A 68 21.57 28.31 7.73
N ALA A 69 20.41 28.95 7.87
CA ALA A 69 20.29 30.24 8.54
C ALA A 69 20.28 30.17 10.09
N SER A 70 20.18 28.97 10.66
CA SER A 70 20.00 28.71 12.11
C SER A 70 21.03 27.75 12.70
N LEU A 71 22.07 27.39 11.95
CA LEU A 71 23.11 26.43 12.35
C LEU A 71 24.22 27.00 13.25
N VAL A 72 24.11 28.26 13.69
CA VAL A 72 24.90 28.75 14.82
C VAL A 72 24.07 28.49 16.08
N PRO A 73 24.36 27.45 16.87
CA PRO A 73 23.61 27.18 18.08
C PRO A 73 23.93 28.29 19.07
N ASP A 74 22.92 29.08 19.45
CA ASP A 74 23.01 29.83 20.69
C ASP A 74 23.13 28.81 21.83
N PRO A 75 24.17 28.86 22.67
CA PRO A 75 24.40 27.89 23.74
C PRO A 75 23.46 28.13 24.93
N GLY A 76 22.15 28.15 24.67
CA GLY A 76 21.09 28.23 25.67
C GLY A 76 20.65 26.85 26.18
N SER A 77 19.96 26.84 27.31
CA SER A 77 19.52 25.68 28.13
C SER A 77 18.58 24.66 27.46
N SER A 78 18.45 24.64 26.13
CA SER A 78 17.49 23.84 25.35
C SER A 78 18.10 22.62 24.63
N GLY A 79 19.42 22.42 24.69
CA GLY A 79 20.13 21.37 23.92
C GLY A 79 19.66 19.93 24.16
N GLY A 80 19.17 19.59 25.36
CA GLY A 80 18.72 18.24 25.69
C GLY A 80 17.54 17.75 24.84
N TRP A 81 16.60 18.64 24.49
CA TRP A 81 15.43 18.30 23.67
C TRP A 81 15.79 18.04 22.21
N VAL A 82 16.78 18.79 21.69
CA VAL A 82 17.31 18.57 20.34
C VAL A 82 17.94 17.18 20.23
N VAL A 83 18.76 16.80 21.20
CA VAL A 83 19.38 15.45 21.25
C VAL A 83 18.30 14.37 21.38
N ALA A 84 17.31 14.56 22.25
CA ALA A 84 16.19 13.63 22.38
C ALA A 84 15.42 13.47 21.05
N GLY A 85 15.14 14.56 20.35
CA GLY A 85 14.49 14.54 19.05
C GLY A 85 15.30 13.80 17.99
N LEU A 86 16.61 14.03 17.92
CA LEU A 86 17.52 13.33 17.02
C LEU A 86 17.59 11.83 17.32
N VAL A 87 17.63 11.43 18.59
CA VAL A 87 17.61 10.02 18.99
C VAL A 87 16.31 9.34 18.52
N VAL A 88 15.16 9.98 18.72
CA VAL A 88 13.87 9.45 18.27
C VAL A 88 13.78 9.37 16.72
N GLN A 89 14.29 10.39 16.01
CA GLN A 89 14.38 10.35 14.54
C GLN A 89 15.31 9.23 14.05
N GLY A 90 16.46 9.07 14.69
CA GLY A 90 17.43 8.02 14.40
C GLY A 90 16.84 6.63 14.60
N ALA A 91 16.08 6.43 15.69
CA ALA A 91 15.34 5.20 15.93
C ALA A 91 14.28 4.93 14.84
N GLY A 92 13.51 5.95 14.45
CA GLY A 92 12.55 5.84 13.34
C GLY A 92 13.22 5.46 12.02
N LEU A 93 14.38 6.05 11.72
CA LEU A 93 15.18 5.71 10.54
C LEU A 93 15.71 4.28 10.59
N ALA A 94 16.24 3.85 11.74
CA ALA A 94 16.71 2.47 11.93
C ALA A 94 15.60 1.44 11.71
N VAL A 95 14.38 1.73 12.19
CA VAL A 95 13.19 0.89 11.92
C VAL A 95 12.89 0.81 10.42
N MET A 96 12.90 1.94 9.72
CA MET A 96 12.64 1.95 8.26
C MET A 96 13.72 1.18 7.48
N ILE A 97 15.00 1.35 7.81
CA ILE A 97 16.11 0.63 7.16
C ILE A 97 16.03 -0.86 7.47
N GLY A 98 15.83 -1.23 8.73
CA GLY A 98 15.66 -2.63 9.15
C GLY A 98 14.51 -3.30 8.41
N TYR A 99 13.35 -2.63 8.32
CA TYR A 99 12.23 -3.10 7.53
C TYR A 99 12.57 -3.25 6.04
N LEU A 100 13.27 -2.26 5.45
CA LEU A 100 13.68 -2.32 4.05
C LEU A 100 14.55 -3.55 3.77
N VAL A 101 15.49 -3.86 4.66
CA VAL A 101 16.36 -5.05 4.57
C VAL A 101 15.55 -6.34 4.68
N VAL A 102 14.64 -6.43 5.66
CA VAL A 102 13.76 -7.60 5.81
C VAL A 102 12.89 -7.78 4.58
N ALA A 103 12.21 -6.73 4.13
CA ALA A 103 11.36 -6.73 2.95
C ALA A 103 12.13 -7.09 1.67
N TRP A 104 13.37 -6.64 1.54
CA TRP A 104 14.26 -7.06 0.46
C TRP A 104 14.58 -8.55 0.53
N ARG A 105 14.98 -9.06 1.70
CA ARG A 105 15.34 -10.47 1.89
C ARG A 105 14.18 -11.43 1.64
N ILE A 106 12.97 -11.09 2.07
CA ILE A 106 11.78 -11.93 1.81
C ILE A 106 11.19 -11.70 0.41
N GLY A 107 11.84 -10.87 -0.42
CA GLY A 107 11.41 -10.64 -1.81
C GLY A 107 10.11 -9.85 -1.94
N LEU A 108 9.65 -9.14 -0.89
CA LEU A 108 8.46 -8.30 -0.94
C LEU A 108 8.55 -7.26 -2.06
N PHE A 109 9.73 -6.70 -2.31
CA PHE A 109 9.93 -5.78 -3.44
C PHE A 109 9.73 -6.45 -4.79
N ARG A 110 10.21 -7.68 -4.96
CA ARG A 110 9.99 -8.44 -6.19
C ARG A 110 8.50 -8.73 -6.40
N ILE A 111 7.77 -9.05 -5.33
CA ILE A 111 6.31 -9.30 -5.37
C ILE A 111 5.54 -8.00 -5.65
N ALA A 112 5.88 -6.91 -4.98
CA ALA A 112 5.17 -5.63 -5.12
C ALA A 112 5.44 -4.92 -6.46
N TRP A 113 6.69 -4.94 -6.93
CA TRP A 113 7.14 -4.15 -8.09
C TRP A 113 7.30 -4.96 -9.37
N TRP A 114 7.82 -6.19 -9.28
CA TRP A 114 8.13 -7.01 -10.45
C TRP A 114 7.02 -7.98 -10.85
N GLN A 115 6.29 -8.55 -9.90
CA GLN A 115 5.16 -9.43 -10.24
C GLN A 115 3.99 -8.65 -10.85
N ARG A 116 3.53 -9.16 -12.00
CA ARG A 116 2.36 -8.66 -12.71
C ARG A 116 1.15 -8.88 -11.81
N GLN A 117 0.49 -7.81 -11.37
CA GLN A 117 -0.68 -7.94 -10.52
C GLN A 117 -1.90 -8.31 -11.38
N PRO A 118 -2.49 -9.52 -11.25
CA PRO A 118 -3.61 -9.97 -12.08
C PRO A 118 -4.81 -9.02 -12.00
N THR A 119 -5.03 -8.48 -10.80
CA THR A 119 -6.10 -7.53 -10.49
C THR A 119 -6.02 -6.21 -11.26
N ASN A 120 -4.88 -5.88 -11.89
CA ASN A 120 -4.77 -4.65 -12.69
C ASN A 120 -5.47 -4.74 -14.05
N VAL A 121 -5.75 -5.94 -14.55
CA VAL A 121 -6.52 -6.16 -15.78
C VAL A 121 -8.03 -5.98 -15.52
N LEU A 122 -8.48 -6.27 -14.30
CA LEU A 122 -9.88 -6.16 -13.90
C LEU A 122 -10.37 -4.71 -13.84
N SER A 123 -11.65 -4.52 -14.14
CA SER A 123 -12.34 -3.23 -14.00
C SER A 123 -12.46 -2.80 -12.54
N ARG A 124 -12.76 -1.52 -12.27
CA ARG A 124 -12.97 -1.04 -10.89
C ARG A 124 -14.13 -1.76 -10.19
N GLY A 125 -15.19 -2.09 -10.92
CA GLY A 125 -16.34 -2.84 -10.39
C GLY A 125 -15.96 -4.28 -10.02
N GLN A 126 -15.25 -4.97 -10.91
CA GLN A 126 -14.77 -6.34 -10.68
C GLN A 126 -13.81 -6.42 -9.48
N ARG A 127 -12.87 -5.46 -9.35
CA ARG A 127 -11.98 -5.38 -8.18
C ARG A 127 -12.75 -5.17 -6.87
N ARG A 128 -13.76 -4.31 -6.88
CA ARG A 128 -14.63 -4.11 -5.70
C ARG A 128 -15.41 -5.38 -5.38
N GLY A 129 -15.86 -6.12 -6.40
CA GLY A 129 -16.50 -7.43 -6.25
C GLY A 129 -15.59 -8.46 -5.57
N LEU A 130 -14.34 -8.62 -6.05
CA LEU A 130 -13.36 -9.49 -5.39
C LEU A 130 -13.09 -9.07 -3.95
N LEU A 131 -12.88 -7.77 -3.72
CA LEU A 131 -12.68 -7.27 -2.36
C LEU A 131 -13.91 -7.52 -1.48
N ALA A 132 -15.12 -7.47 -2.03
CA ALA A 132 -16.33 -7.80 -1.29
C ALA A 132 -16.37 -9.29 -0.92
N GLN A 133 -16.00 -10.19 -1.84
CA GLN A 133 -15.87 -11.63 -1.56
C GLN A 133 -14.85 -11.90 -0.46
N VAL A 134 -13.63 -11.36 -0.58
CA VAL A 134 -12.56 -11.52 0.43
C VAL A 134 -12.97 -10.94 1.79
N ARG A 135 -13.80 -9.89 1.81
CA ARG A 135 -14.33 -9.31 3.06
C ARG A 135 -15.56 -10.05 3.61
N GLY A 136 -16.02 -11.12 2.96
CA GLY A 136 -17.22 -11.86 3.35
C GLY A 136 -18.53 -11.10 3.14
N ARG A 137 -18.55 -10.12 2.21
CA ARG A 137 -19.72 -9.28 1.90
C ARG A 137 -20.45 -9.70 0.62
N ALA A 138 -19.92 -10.67 -0.11
CA ALA A 138 -20.51 -11.23 -1.31
C ALA A 138 -20.23 -12.73 -1.34
N GLU A 139 -21.11 -13.49 -1.98
CA GLU A 139 -20.93 -14.92 -2.17
C GLU A 139 -19.67 -15.22 -2.97
N VAL A 140 -18.94 -16.25 -2.54
CA VAL A 140 -17.67 -16.63 -3.12
C VAL A 140 -17.93 -17.40 -4.40
N ASP A 141 -17.49 -16.85 -5.52
CA ASP A 141 -17.59 -17.49 -6.82
C ASP A 141 -16.42 -18.49 -6.98
N PRO A 142 -16.69 -19.81 -7.09
CA PRO A 142 -15.63 -20.83 -7.21
C PRO A 142 -14.70 -20.60 -8.40
N ALA A 143 -15.20 -20.07 -9.51
CA ALA A 143 -14.38 -19.79 -10.70
C ALA A 143 -13.37 -18.65 -10.47
N ARG A 144 -13.66 -17.77 -9.51
CA ARG A 144 -12.83 -16.59 -9.18
C ARG A 144 -12.01 -16.79 -7.90
N LEU A 145 -12.18 -17.92 -7.23
CA LEU A 145 -11.52 -18.24 -5.97
C LEU A 145 -9.98 -18.09 -6.03
N PRO A 146 -9.27 -18.53 -7.08
CA PRO A 146 -7.82 -18.34 -7.17
C PRO A 146 -7.40 -16.86 -7.13
N LEU A 147 -8.16 -15.99 -7.81
CA LEU A 147 -7.90 -14.54 -7.82
C LEU A 147 -8.24 -13.89 -6.48
N ALA A 148 -9.34 -14.32 -5.84
CA ALA A 148 -9.72 -13.83 -4.51
C ALA A 148 -8.64 -14.19 -3.47
N ARG A 149 -8.06 -15.40 -3.57
CA ARG A 149 -6.97 -15.84 -2.70
C ARG A 149 -5.66 -15.09 -2.92
N ASP A 150 -5.24 -14.90 -4.18
CA ASP A 150 -4.06 -14.06 -4.49
C ASP A 150 -4.25 -12.63 -3.93
N LEU A 151 -5.45 -12.06 -4.07
CA LEU A 151 -5.77 -10.77 -3.48
C LEU A 151 -5.72 -10.80 -1.94
N ALA A 152 -6.28 -11.82 -1.30
CA ALA A 152 -6.25 -11.99 0.15
C ALA A 152 -4.80 -12.12 0.67
N GLN A 153 -3.97 -12.94 0.05
CA GLN A 153 -2.54 -13.09 0.38
C GLN A 153 -1.82 -11.74 0.31
N ARG A 154 -2.11 -10.92 -0.72
CA ARG A 154 -1.53 -9.58 -0.84
C ARG A 154 -1.97 -8.63 0.27
N LEU A 155 -3.23 -8.69 0.69
CA LEU A 155 -3.72 -7.87 1.81
C LEU A 155 -3.02 -8.25 3.13
N VAL A 156 -2.77 -9.55 3.35
CA VAL A 156 -1.98 -10.02 4.50
C VAL A 156 -0.53 -9.53 4.41
N LEU A 157 0.11 -9.64 3.23
CA LEU A 157 1.46 -9.12 3.03
C LEU A 157 1.52 -7.59 3.20
N GLN A 158 0.47 -6.85 2.81
CA GLN A 158 0.40 -5.41 2.96
C GLN A 158 0.44 -4.96 4.43
N GLN A 159 -0.04 -5.80 5.37
CA GLN A 159 0.10 -5.50 6.81
C GLN A 159 1.56 -5.27 7.22
N HIS A 160 2.53 -5.92 6.56
CA HIS A 160 3.94 -5.73 6.87
C HIS A 160 4.39 -4.30 6.56
N GLN A 161 3.75 -3.62 5.61
CA GLN A 161 4.01 -2.21 5.31
C GLN A 161 3.62 -1.26 6.46
N ALA A 162 2.81 -1.71 7.42
CA ALA A 162 2.51 -0.93 8.62
C ALA A 162 3.76 -0.63 9.46
N LEU A 163 4.84 -1.41 9.34
CA LEU A 163 6.11 -1.10 10.01
C LEU A 163 6.78 0.15 9.45
N LEU A 164 6.64 0.43 8.14
CA LEU A 164 7.10 1.71 7.58
C LEU A 164 6.33 2.88 8.19
N VAL A 165 5.02 2.71 8.40
CA VAL A 165 4.17 3.72 9.02
C VAL A 165 4.67 4.06 10.43
N VAL A 166 5.05 3.05 11.21
CA VAL A 166 5.66 3.25 12.54
C VAL A 166 6.94 4.08 12.44
N GLY A 167 7.83 3.75 11.49
CA GLY A 167 9.06 4.51 11.26
C GLY A 167 8.81 5.98 10.90
N VAL A 168 7.81 6.25 10.05
CA VAL A 168 7.41 7.62 9.68
C VAL A 168 6.85 8.38 10.89
N VAL A 169 6.00 7.76 11.69
CA VAL A 169 5.45 8.37 12.91
C VAL A 169 6.57 8.73 13.90
N LEU A 170 7.53 7.82 14.11
CA LEU A 170 8.69 8.09 14.97
C LEU A 170 9.53 9.26 14.45
N GLN A 171 9.76 9.36 13.13
CA GLN A 171 10.46 10.52 12.57
C GLN A 171 9.73 11.83 12.82
N GLN A 172 8.41 11.86 12.63
CA GLN A 172 7.62 13.08 12.89
C GLN A 172 7.63 13.46 14.37
N LEU A 173 7.50 12.48 15.26
CA LEU A 173 7.60 12.71 16.70
C LEU A 173 8.97 13.29 17.09
N GLY A 174 10.06 12.70 16.59
CA GLY A 174 11.40 13.21 16.88
C GLY A 174 11.61 14.63 16.34
N ARG A 175 11.00 14.98 15.21
CA ARG A 175 10.99 16.36 14.68
C ARG A 175 10.23 17.32 15.58
N THR A 176 9.05 16.94 16.06
CA THR A 176 8.27 17.78 16.99
C THR A 176 9.00 17.98 18.33
N ILE A 177 9.70 16.95 18.83
CA ILE A 177 10.48 17.04 20.07
C ILE A 177 11.70 17.95 19.89
N GLY A 178 12.43 17.81 18.78
CA GLY A 178 13.66 18.57 18.55
C GLY A 178 13.45 20.04 18.16
N ALA A 179 12.30 20.35 17.55
CA ALA A 179 11.93 21.71 17.15
C ALA A 179 10.41 21.91 17.27
N PRO A 180 9.90 22.09 18.51
CA PRO A 180 8.48 22.28 18.73
C PRO A 180 8.06 23.62 18.14
N THR A 181 7.29 23.56 17.06
CA THR A 181 6.57 24.71 16.50
C THR A 181 5.10 24.31 16.40
N GLN A 182 4.19 25.26 16.56
CA GLN A 182 2.74 24.99 16.45
C GLN A 182 2.39 24.31 15.11
N LEU A 183 3.09 24.68 14.03
CA LEU A 183 2.93 24.05 12.72
C LEU A 183 3.40 22.58 12.73
N ASN A 184 4.57 22.28 13.31
CA ASN A 184 5.07 20.91 13.41
C ASN A 184 4.15 20.03 14.27
N GLU A 185 3.59 20.57 15.34
CA GLU A 185 2.62 19.86 16.18
C GLU A 185 1.35 19.51 15.40
N VAL A 186 0.75 20.48 14.70
CA VAL A 186 -0.43 20.26 13.86
C VAL A 186 -0.15 19.23 12.76
N ILE A 187 0.99 19.34 12.07
CA ILE A 187 1.40 18.38 11.03
C ILE A 187 1.58 16.99 11.63
N THR A 188 2.27 16.86 12.76
CA THR A 188 2.51 15.58 13.42
C THR A 188 1.21 14.92 13.89
N VAL A 189 0.27 15.69 14.43
CA VAL A 189 -1.05 15.17 14.82
C VAL A 189 -1.85 14.71 13.60
N LEU A 190 -1.92 15.52 12.54
CA LEU A 190 -2.68 15.18 11.33
C LEU A 190 -2.09 13.98 10.60
N VAL A 191 -0.77 14.00 10.34
CA VAL A 191 -0.07 12.92 9.63
C VAL A 191 -0.03 11.67 10.49
N GLY A 192 0.38 11.80 11.77
CA GLY A 192 0.45 10.67 12.70
C GLY A 192 -0.91 10.02 12.93
N GLY A 193 -1.95 10.83 13.17
CA GLY A 193 -3.33 10.35 13.31
C GLY A 193 -3.84 9.64 12.05
N GLY A 194 -3.66 10.25 10.87
CA GLY A 194 -4.05 9.65 9.60
C GLY A 194 -3.33 8.32 9.31
N LEU A 195 -2.04 8.26 9.62
CA LEU A 195 -1.22 7.07 9.51
C LEU A 195 -1.64 5.94 10.47
N VAL A 196 -1.97 6.28 11.72
CA VAL A 196 -2.51 5.31 12.70
C VAL A 196 -3.85 4.76 12.22
N VAL A 197 -4.76 5.62 11.74
CA VAL A 197 -6.04 5.18 11.17
C VAL A 197 -5.81 4.24 9.99
N ALA A 198 -4.90 4.60 9.06
CA ALA A 198 -4.55 3.74 7.93
C ALA A 198 -4.01 2.37 8.39
N ALA A 199 -3.11 2.34 9.37
CA ALA A 199 -2.55 1.10 9.92
C ALA A 199 -3.63 0.22 10.58
N VAL A 200 -4.58 0.82 11.30
CA VAL A 200 -5.72 0.09 11.89
C VAL A 200 -6.62 -0.49 10.80
N LEU A 201 -6.90 0.27 9.74
CA LEU A 201 -7.68 -0.22 8.60
C LEU A 201 -6.96 -1.38 7.89
N MET A 202 -5.65 -1.26 7.64
CA MET A 202 -4.84 -2.34 7.04
C MET A 202 -4.86 -3.61 7.89
N ARG A 203 -4.67 -3.50 9.22
CA ARG A 203 -4.77 -4.64 10.13
C ARG A 203 -6.15 -5.31 10.11
N ARG A 204 -7.22 -4.49 10.08
CA ARG A 204 -8.59 -5.01 9.98
C ARG A 204 -8.84 -5.73 8.66
N GLU A 205 -8.26 -5.26 7.56
CA GLU A 205 -8.38 -5.91 6.25
C GLU A 205 -7.56 -7.20 6.18
N ALA A 206 -6.34 -7.19 6.69
CA ALA A 206 -5.50 -8.38 6.77
C ALA A 206 -6.17 -9.48 7.61
N GLY A 207 -6.71 -9.16 8.79
CA GLY A 207 -7.42 -10.14 9.61
C GLY A 207 -8.72 -10.68 8.97
N ARG A 208 -9.31 -9.97 7.99
CA ARG A 208 -10.42 -10.53 7.17
C ARG A 208 -9.88 -11.44 6.07
N ALA A 209 -8.78 -11.04 5.44
CA ALA A 209 -8.12 -11.83 4.41
C ALA A 209 -7.55 -13.14 4.97
N GLU A 210 -6.96 -13.13 6.18
CA GLU A 210 -6.49 -14.33 6.88
C GLU A 210 -7.64 -15.31 7.14
N ARG A 211 -8.79 -14.82 7.63
CA ARG A 211 -10.00 -15.63 7.80
C ARG A 211 -10.48 -16.22 6.47
N PHE A 212 -10.56 -15.39 5.42
CA PHE A 212 -10.93 -15.85 4.09
C PHE A 212 -10.00 -16.96 3.57
N LEU A 213 -8.68 -16.84 3.80
CA LEU A 213 -7.69 -17.86 3.41
C LEU A 213 -7.81 -19.13 4.25
N ALA A 214 -8.14 -19.02 5.54
CA ALA A 214 -8.40 -20.17 6.40
C ALA A 214 -9.66 -20.94 5.97
N ASP A 215 -10.71 -20.23 5.56
CA ASP A 215 -11.97 -20.81 5.08
C ASP A 215 -11.83 -21.45 3.68
N HIS A 216 -10.82 -21.04 2.91
CA HIS A 216 -10.58 -21.50 1.54
C HIS A 216 -9.12 -21.95 1.34
N PRO A 217 -8.70 -23.07 1.95
CA PRO A 217 -7.32 -23.56 1.93
C PRO A 217 -6.88 -24.00 0.53
N ASP A 218 -5.57 -23.97 0.26
CA ASP A 218 -5.04 -24.37 -1.06
C ASP A 218 -5.24 -25.85 -1.32
N PRO A 219 -5.95 -26.25 -2.39
CA PRO A 219 -6.02 -27.66 -2.74
C PRO A 219 -4.63 -28.25 -3.01
N GLY A 220 -3.61 -27.42 -3.29
CA GLY A 220 -2.23 -27.86 -3.52
C GLY A 220 -1.26 -27.69 -2.35
N SER A 221 -1.67 -27.15 -1.19
CA SER A 221 -0.75 -26.99 -0.04
C SER A 221 -0.79 -28.26 0.82
N PRO A 222 0.33 -28.99 0.98
CA PRO A 222 0.39 -30.05 1.98
C PRO A 222 0.14 -29.44 3.37
N VAL A 223 -0.77 -30.05 4.13
CA VAL A 223 -1.05 -29.72 5.53
C VAL A 223 0.06 -30.25 6.43
#